data_AF-A0A7S8WV58-F1
#
_entry.id   AF-A0A7S8WV58-F1
#
_cell.length_a   1.000
_cell.length_b   1.000
_cell.length_c   1.000
_cell.angle_alpha   90.00
_cell.angle_beta   90.00
_cell.angle_gamma   90.00
#
_symmetry.space_group_name_H-M   'P 1'
#
loop_
_entity.id
_entity.type
_entity.pdbx_description
1 polymer ?
#
loop_
_entity_poly.entity_id
_entity_poly.type
_entity_poly.pdbx_seq_one_letter_code
_entity_poly.pdbx_strand_id
1 'polypeptide(L)'
;MKNIFELLNSFGLHININENTSPIFFIGLGFLILNLIVLFSVLNISFYLISIYLINTNKYLATISSTYPYIHKIIKYYNSTRISFIILELMFLFGSLGYMISVCIRILVNLS
;
A
#
# COMPACT_ATOMS: atom_id res chain seq x y z
N MET A 1 21.37 4.70 4.46
CA MET A 1 21.51 3.54 3.54
C MET A 1 22.02 2.27 4.22
N LYS A 2 22.97 2.33 5.18
CA LYS A 2 23.50 1.12 5.88
C LYS A 2 22.43 0.21 6.50
N ASN A 3 21.42 0.78 7.17
CA ASN A 3 20.40 -0.03 7.86
C ASN A 3 19.51 -0.87 6.93
N ILE A 4 19.24 -0.42 5.69
CA ILE A 4 18.38 -1.17 4.77
C ILE A 4 19.13 -2.40 4.24
N PHE A 5 20.43 -2.27 3.96
CA PHE A 5 21.26 -3.36 3.47
C PHE A 5 21.53 -4.43 4.54
N GLU A 6 21.74 -4.02 5.80
CA GLU A 6 21.85 -4.96 6.91
C GLU A 6 20.55 -5.75 7.13
N LEU A 7 19.40 -5.08 6.98
CA LEU A 7 18.09 -5.70 7.09
C LEU A 7 17.83 -6.69 5.95
N LEU A 8 18.22 -6.35 4.72
CA LEU A 8 18.16 -7.27 3.56
C LEU A 8 19.10 -8.48 3.71
N ASN A 9 20.33 -8.26 4.20
CA ASN A 9 21.26 -9.35 4.52
C ASN A 9 20.68 -10.28 5.61
N SER A 10 19.94 -9.75 6.58
CA SER A 10 19.27 -10.57 7.61
C SER A 10 18.12 -11.43 7.06
N PHE A 11 17.50 -11.02 5.94
CA PHE A 11 16.52 -11.81 5.19
C PHE A 11 17.17 -12.84 4.25
N GLY A 12 18.49 -13.03 4.30
CA GLY A 12 19.24 -13.99 3.48
C GLY A 12 19.58 -13.50 2.07
N LEU A 13 19.27 -12.24 1.74
CA LEU A 13 19.75 -11.60 0.51
C LEU A 13 21.19 -11.14 0.75
N HIS A 14 22.18 -11.98 0.46
CA HIS A 14 23.59 -11.61 0.50
C HIS A 14 23.91 -10.59 -0.61
N ILE A 15 23.71 -9.30 -0.32
CA ILE A 15 23.97 -8.22 -1.26
C ILE A 15 25.46 -7.86 -1.15
N ASN A 16 26.28 -8.48 -1.99
CA ASN A 16 27.67 -8.09 -2.13
C ASN A 16 27.73 -6.89 -3.08
N ILE A 17 27.68 -5.67 -2.50
CA ILE A 17 27.80 -4.41 -3.24
C ILE A 17 29.26 -4.24 -3.66
N ASN A 18 29.69 -5.04 -4.63
CA ASN A 18 30.87 -4.67 -5.41
C ASN A 18 30.50 -3.44 -6.25
N GLU A 19 31.48 -2.58 -6.55
CA GLU A 19 31.29 -1.36 -7.35
C GLU A 19 30.69 -1.59 -8.75
N ASN A 20 30.53 -2.87 -9.15
CA ASN A 20 29.87 -3.36 -10.36
C ASN A 20 28.42 -3.84 -10.15
N THR A 21 27.71 -3.49 -9.08
CA THR A 21 26.28 -3.84 -8.95
C THR A 21 25.50 -3.32 -10.15
N SER A 22 24.91 -4.25 -10.92
CA SER A 22 24.26 -3.92 -12.17
C SER A 22 23.07 -2.98 -11.94
N PRO A 23 22.80 -2.01 -12.85
CA PRO A 23 21.64 -1.13 -12.76
C PRO A 23 20.31 -1.87 -12.60
N ILE A 24 20.25 -3.12 -13.08
CA ILE A 24 19.12 -4.03 -13.00
C ILE A 24 18.76 -4.37 -11.54
N PHE A 25 19.76 -4.49 -10.66
CA PHE A 25 19.53 -4.77 -9.24
C PHE A 25 18.78 -3.61 -8.53
N PHE A 26 19.16 -2.36 -8.81
CA PHE A 26 18.49 -1.18 -8.26
C PHE A 26 17.06 -1.02 -8.79
N ILE A 27 16.83 -1.35 -10.07
CA ILE A 27 15.48 -1.39 -10.65
C ILE A 27 14.64 -2.45 -9.94
N GLY A 28 15.19 -3.66 -9.71
CA GLY A 28 14.51 -4.74 -8.99
C GLY A 28 14.13 -4.36 -7.56
N LEU A 29 15.03 -3.72 -6.82
CA LEU A 29 14.72 -3.20 -5.47
C LEU A 29 13.63 -2.12 -5.50
N GLY A 30 13.66 -1.22 -6.49
CA GLY A 30 12.62 -0.21 -6.67
C GLY A 30 11.24 -0.83 -6.91
N PHE A 31 11.16 -1.85 -7.75
CA PHE A 31 9.92 -2.60 -8.00
C PHE A 31 9.45 -3.36 -6.76
N LEU A 32 10.36 -3.89 -5.96
CA LEU A 32 10.01 -4.55 -4.70
C LEU A 32 9.34 -3.59 -3.72
N ILE A 33 9.89 -2.37 -3.56
CA ILE A 33 9.30 -1.33 -2.70
C ILE A 33 7.93 -0.90 -3.23
N LEU A 34 7.79 -0.67 -4.54
CA LEU A 34 6.52 -0.30 -5.16
C LEU A 34 5.46 -1.39 -5.00
N ASN A 35 5.82 -2.67 -5.12
CA ASN A 35 4.90 -3.77 -4.87
C ASN A 35 4.44 -3.86 -3.42
N LEU A 36 5.30 -3.55 -2.45
CA LEU A 36 4.90 -3.48 -1.04
C LEU A 36 3.89 -2.34 -0.81
N ILE A 37 4.08 -1.19 -1.45
CA ILE A 37 3.13 -0.07 -1.39
C ILE A 37 1.78 -0.49 -2.00
N VAL A 38 1.79 -1.11 -3.18
CA VAL A 38 0.58 -1.63 -3.85
C VAL A 38 -0.15 -2.62 -2.94
N LEU A 39 0.56 -3.57 -2.33
CA LEU A 39 -0.02 -4.56 -1.42
C LEU A 39 -0.69 -3.87 -0.22
N PHE A 40 -0.03 -2.88 0.37
CA PHE A 40 -0.56 -2.13 1.51
C PHE A 40 -1.83 -1.36 1.13
N SER A 41 -1.85 -0.70 -0.02
CA SER A 41 -3.04 0.00 -0.52
C SER A 41 -4.21 -0.98 -0.76
N VAL A 42 -3.96 -2.16 -1.34
CA VAL A 42 -5.01 -3.18 -1.55
C VAL A 42 -5.57 -3.68 -0.21
N LEU A 43 -4.71 -3.96 0.77
CA LEU A 43 -5.14 -4.36 2.11
C LEU A 43 -5.99 -3.27 2.77
N ASN A 44 -5.56 -2.01 2.70
CA ASN A 44 -6.31 -0.89 3.26
C ASN A 44 -7.68 -0.76 2.61
N ILE A 45 -7.76 -0.72 1.28
CA ILE A 45 -9.03 -0.64 0.55
C ILE A 45 -9.96 -1.81 0.93
N SER A 46 -9.41 -3.02 1.06
CA SER A 46 -10.17 -4.20 1.47
C SER A 46 -10.74 -4.06 2.88
N PHE A 47 -9.94 -3.62 3.86
CA PHE A 47 -10.41 -3.36 5.22
C PHE A 47 -11.48 -2.26 5.27
N TYR A 48 -11.31 -1.20 4.47
CA TYR A 48 -12.31 -0.16 4.33
C TYR A 48 -13.64 -0.76 3.82
N LEU A 49 -13.62 -1.52 2.73
CA LEU A 49 -14.84 -2.14 2.18
C LEU A 49 -15.53 -3.10 3.16
N ILE A 50 -14.75 -3.92 3.89
CA ILE A 50 -15.27 -4.83 4.92
C ILE A 50 -15.92 -4.04 6.06
N SER A 51 -15.29 -2.95 6.51
CA SER A 51 -15.83 -2.10 7.57
C SER A 51 -17.17 -1.47 7.15
N ILE A 52 -17.27 -1.03 5.89
CA ILE A 52 -18.51 -0.48 5.31
C ILE A 52 -19.61 -1.55 5.30
N TYR A 53 -19.27 -2.76 4.86
CA TYR A 53 -20.21 -3.87 4.80
C TYR A 53 -20.75 -4.24 6.18
N LEU A 54 -19.88 -4.37 7.18
CA LEU A 54 -20.26 -4.69 8.56
C LEU A 54 -21.16 -3.61 9.17
N ILE A 55 -20.85 -2.34 8.92
CA ILE A 55 -21.61 -1.19 9.44
C ILE A 55 -23.00 -1.07 8.78
N ASN A 56 -23.10 -1.33 7.47
CA ASN A 56 -24.37 -1.22 6.74
C ASN A 56 -25.29 -2.42 6.98
N THR A 57 -24.73 -3.63 7.09
CA THR A 57 -25.53 -4.87 7.16
C THR A 57 -26.07 -5.11 8.56
N ASN A 58 -25.30 -4.74 9.59
CA ASN A 58 -25.74 -4.85 10.96
C ASN A 58 -26.25 -3.49 11.45
N LYS A 59 -27.44 -3.45 12.07
CA LYS A 59 -27.92 -2.31 12.89
C LYS A 59 -27.02 -2.01 14.12
N TYR A 60 -25.78 -2.48 14.12
CA TYR A 60 -24.77 -2.40 15.16
C TYR A 60 -24.44 -0.95 15.58
N LEU A 61 -24.59 0.01 14.66
CA LEU A 61 -24.43 1.43 14.96
C LEU A 61 -25.44 1.95 15.99
N ALA A 62 -26.66 1.38 16.03
CA ALA A 62 -27.72 1.85 16.93
C ALA A 62 -27.47 1.42 18.38
N THR A 63 -26.96 0.20 18.60
CA THR A 63 -26.63 -0.35 19.94
C THR A 63 -25.31 0.17 20.50
N ILE A 64 -24.33 0.51 19.65
CA ILE A 64 -23.08 1.14 20.09
C ILE A 64 -23.27 2.61 20.47
N SER A 65 -24.19 3.33 19.79
CA SER A 65 -24.51 4.73 20.08
C SER A 65 -24.91 4.97 21.54
N SER A 66 -25.73 4.09 22.12
CA SER A 66 -26.19 4.20 23.51
C SER A 66 -25.12 3.85 24.53
N THR A 67 -24.21 2.95 24.18
CA THR A 67 -23.25 2.34 25.14
C THR A 67 -21.89 3.04 25.12
N TYR A 68 -21.47 3.59 23.96
CA TYR A 68 -20.17 4.22 23.76
C TYR A 68 -20.25 5.46 22.85
N PRO A 69 -20.70 6.62 23.37
CA PRO A 69 -20.94 7.83 22.58
C PRO A 69 -19.67 8.41 21.94
N TYR A 70 -18.51 8.28 22.58
CA TYR A 70 -17.23 8.73 22.02
C TYR A 70 -16.78 7.88 20.83
N ILE A 71 -16.91 6.56 20.94
CA ILE A 71 -16.60 5.61 19.85
C ILE A 71 -17.55 5.87 18.67
N HIS A 72 -18.83 6.14 18.94
CA HIS A 72 -19.79 6.49 17.90
C HIS A 72 -19.41 7.77 17.13
N LYS A 73 -18.93 8.82 17.81
CA LYS A 73 -18.41 10.04 17.14
C LYS A 73 -17.23 9.74 16.22
N ILE A 74 -16.28 8.91 16.67
CA ILE A 74 -15.11 8.51 15.87
C ILE A 74 -15.54 7.72 14.64
N ILE A 75 -16.45 6.73 14.81
CA ILE A 75 -16.97 5.94 13.69
C ILE A 75 -17.71 6.84 12.70
N LYS A 76 -18.52 7.80 13.18
CA LYS A 76 -19.25 8.73 12.30
C LYS A 76 -18.31 9.66 11.53
N TYR A 77 -17.26 10.15 12.17
CA TYR A 77 -16.22 10.95 11.52
C TYR A 77 -15.48 10.13 10.45
N TYR A 78 -15.05 8.92 10.80
CA TYR A 78 -14.44 7.96 9.88
C TYR A 78 -15.38 7.65 8.70
N ASN A 79 -16.68 7.52 8.95
CA ASN A 79 -17.68 7.28 7.91
C ASN A 79 -17.78 8.42 6.89
N SER A 80 -17.50 9.65 7.34
CA SER A 80 -17.50 10.85 6.48
C SER A 80 -16.21 10.98 5.69
N THR A 81 -15.07 10.58 6.25
CA THR A 81 -13.76 10.71 5.61
C THR A 81 -13.34 9.47 4.80
N ARG A 82 -13.97 8.30 5.02
CA ARG A 82 -13.61 7.02 4.38
C ARG A 82 -13.55 7.08 2.86
N ILE A 83 -14.49 7.79 2.21
CA ILE A 83 -14.55 7.85 0.75
C ILE A 83 -13.35 8.61 0.19
N SER A 84 -12.99 9.74 0.81
CA SER A 84 -11.80 10.51 0.43
C SER A 84 -10.51 9.71 0.62
N PHE A 85 -10.40 8.93 1.70
CA PHE A 85 -9.25 8.03 1.92
C PHE A 85 -9.18 6.91 0.88
N ILE A 86 -10.30 6.27 0.54
CA ILE A 86 -10.33 5.23 -0.49
C ILE A 86 -9.92 5.80 -1.85
N ILE A 87 -10.41 6.99 -2.21
CA ILE A 87 -10.04 7.65 -3.47
C ILE A 87 -8.53 7.93 -3.51
N LEU A 88 -7.97 8.47 -2.41
CA LEU A 88 -6.54 8.75 -2.31
C LEU A 88 -5.70 7.47 -2.42
N GLU A 89 -6.09 6.39 -1.73
CA GLU A 89 -5.43 5.08 -1.84
C GLU A 89 -5.50 4.50 -3.25
N LEU A 90 -6.64 4.65 -3.94
CA LEU A 90 -6.77 4.25 -5.34
C LEU A 90 -5.84 5.06 -6.25
N MET A 91 -5.69 6.37 -6.03
CA MET A 91 -4.75 7.19 -6.79
C MET A 91 -3.30 6.71 -6.59
N PHE A 92 -2.91 6.37 -5.35
CA PHE A 92 -1.59 5.80 -5.06
C PHE A 92 -1.40 4.42 -5.72
N LEU A 93 -2.42 3.56 -5.68
CA LEU A 93 -2.42 2.25 -6.30
C LEU A 93 -2.23 2.34 -7.82
N PHE A 94 -3.05 3.14 -8.50
CA PHE A 94 -2.94 3.31 -9.95
C PHE A 94 -1.67 4.05 -10.36
N GLY A 95 -1.22 5.04 -9.57
CA GLY A 95 0.03 5.74 -9.81
C GLY A 95 1.25 4.81 -9.74
N SER A 96 1.31 3.96 -8.72
CA SER A 96 2.42 2.99 -8.55
C SER A 96 2.41 1.91 -9.63
N LEU A 97 1.24 1.35 -9.97
CA LEU A 97 1.09 0.40 -11.09
C LEU A 97 1.47 1.04 -12.43
N GLY A 98 0.96 2.24 -12.71
CA GLY A 98 1.25 2.97 -13.94
C GLY A 98 2.73 3.29 -14.09
N TYR A 99 3.39 3.67 -13.00
CA TYR A 99 4.84 3.89 -12.99
C TYR A 99 5.62 2.60 -13.30
N MET A 100 5.27 1.48 -12.67
CA MET A 100 5.92 0.19 -12.95
C MET A 100 5.76 -0.21 -14.42
N ILE A 101 4.55 -0.07 -14.98
CA ILE A 101 4.27 -0.35 -16.40
C ILE A 101 5.13 0.55 -17.30
N SER A 102 5.19 1.86 -17.00
CA SER A 102 5.98 2.82 -17.78
C SER A 102 7.48 2.46 -17.79
N VAL A 103 8.04 2.07 -16.64
CA VAL A 103 9.44 1.63 -16.55
C VAL A 103 9.66 0.35 -17.34
N CYS A 104 8.76 -0.63 -17.26
CA CYS A 104 8.84 -1.85 -18.07
C CYS A 104 8.82 -1.57 -19.57
N ILE A 105 7.93 -0.69 -20.05
CA ILE A 105 7.87 -0.29 -21.47
C ILE A 105 9.18 0.37 -21.90
N ARG A 106 9.73 1.28 -21.09
CA ARG A 106 10.97 1.98 -21.41
C ARG A 106 12.16 1.03 -21.50
N ILE A 107 12.23 0.03 -20.62
CA ILE A 107 13.26 -1.01 -20.67
C ILE A 107 13.10 -1.82 -21.95
N LEU A 108 11.88 -2.26 -22.28
CA LEU A 108 11.60 -3.04 -23.49
C LEU A 108 12.01 -2.31 -24.77
N VAL A 109 11.63 -1.03 -24.90
CA VAL A 109 11.97 -0.20 -26.08
C VAL A 109 13.46 0.07 -26.19
N ASN A 110 14.18 0.22 -25.06
CA ASN A 110 15.63 0.41 -25.08
C ASN A 110 16.41 -0.89 -25.35
N LEU A 111 15.75 -2.05 -25.29
CA LEU A 111 16.33 -3.37 -25.55
C LEU A 111 16.12 -3.84 -27.01
N SER A 112 15.16 -3.26 -27.73
CA SER A 112 14.90 -3.52 -29.15
C SER A 112 15.72 -2.64 -30.08
#